data_AF-A0A6C0K1P3-F1
#
_entry.id   AF-A0A6C0K1P3-F1
#
_cell.length_a   1.000
_cell.length_b   1.000
_cell.length_c   1.000
_cell.angle_alpha   90.00
_cell.angle_beta   90.00
_cell.angle_gamma   90.00
#
_symmetry.space_group_name_H-M   'P 1'
#
loop_
_entity.id
_entity.type
_entity.pdbx_description
1 polymer ?
#
loop_
_entity_poly.entity_id
_entity_poly.type
_entity_poly.pdbx_seq_one_letter_code
_entity_poly.pdbx_strand_id
1 'polypeptide(L)'
;MIYLMFLKITRRIKSTIMIYMDSFSDLFKKENMGQVILCILFIIYLIMGYKMPDSVAGLLDTVFGKIIVVVIALVLFSFTNPILGVLGFLVAFELIRRSSMTTGTYALDHYVPTEVKKETELNAMNQFPYTLEQEVVKKMAPIRETGDAGSDATFSPILDDTYDAAPINYAGVI
;
A
#
# COMPACT_ATOMS: atom_id res chain seq x y z
N MET A 1 1.81 -47.35 -25.74
CA MET A 1 1.32 -46.37 -24.74
C MET A 1 1.95 -44.98 -24.92
N ILE A 2 3.28 -44.88 -25.01
CA ILE A 2 4.03 -43.61 -25.14
C ILE A 2 3.66 -42.80 -26.41
N TYR A 3 3.53 -43.45 -27.57
CA TYR A 3 3.18 -42.78 -28.83
C TYR A 3 1.79 -42.10 -28.80
N LEU A 4 0.80 -42.74 -28.16
CA LEU A 4 -0.54 -42.19 -27.98
C LEU A 4 -0.54 -40.97 -27.05
N MET A 5 0.32 -40.97 -26.03
CA MET A 5 0.51 -39.84 -25.12
C MET A 5 1.17 -38.65 -25.86
N PHE A 6 2.20 -38.91 -26.67
CA PHE A 6 2.85 -37.89 -27.49
C PHE A 6 1.90 -37.27 -28.53
N LEU A 7 1.07 -38.10 -29.19
CA LEU A 7 0.06 -37.63 -30.14
C LEU A 7 -1.04 -36.79 -29.47
N LYS A 8 -1.44 -37.12 -28.24
CA LYS A 8 -2.39 -36.30 -27.45
C LYS A 8 -1.80 -34.93 -27.11
N ILE A 9 -0.51 -34.90 -26.75
CA ILE A 9 0.21 -33.66 -26.44
C ILE A 9 0.35 -32.79 -27.68
N THR A 10 0.80 -33.33 -28.81
CA THR A 10 0.94 -32.54 -30.05
C THR A 10 -0.40 -32.02 -30.57
N ARG A 11 -1.48 -32.80 -30.45
CA ARG A 11 -2.84 -32.33 -30.76
C ARG A 11 -3.33 -31.22 -29.83
N ARG A 12 -3.07 -31.32 -28.52
CA ARG A 12 -3.40 -30.26 -27.55
C ARG A 12 -2.64 -28.97 -27.86
N ILE A 13 -1.33 -29.07 -28.10
CA ILE A 13 -0.49 -27.93 -28.46
C ILE A 13 -0.98 -27.28 -29.75
N LYS A 14 -1.23 -28.06 -30.80
CA LYS A 14 -1.75 -27.54 -32.07
C LYS A 14 -3.11 -26.85 -31.91
N SER A 15 -4.01 -27.42 -31.10
CA SER A 15 -5.31 -26.82 -30.80
C SER A 15 -5.18 -25.49 -30.08
N THR A 16 -4.29 -25.40 -29.08
CA THR A 16 -4.03 -24.15 -28.37
C THR A 16 -3.45 -23.09 -29.32
N ILE A 17 -2.47 -23.45 -30.16
CA ILE A 17 -1.87 -22.54 -31.14
C ILE A 17 -2.91 -22.03 -32.14
N MET A 18 -3.81 -22.90 -32.62
CA MET A 18 -4.85 -22.52 -33.56
C MET A 18 -5.81 -21.49 -32.96
N ILE A 19 -6.21 -21.68 -31.68
CA ILE A 19 -7.05 -20.72 -30.94
C ILE A 19 -6.38 -19.34 -30.84
N TYR A 20 -5.07 -19.28 -30.55
CA TYR A 20 -4.34 -18.02 -30.49
C TYR A 20 -4.26 -17.30 -31.84
N MET A 21 -4.03 -18.06 -32.91
CA MET A 21 -3.92 -17.52 -34.27
C MET A 21 -5.27 -17.00 -34.77
N ASP A 22 -6.35 -17.69 -34.41
CA ASP A 22 -7.72 -17.25 -34.69
C ASP A 22 -8.03 -15.94 -33.94
N SER A 23 -7.75 -15.85 -32.63
CA SER A 23 -7.91 -14.59 -31.87
C SER A 23 -7.07 -13.44 -32.40
N PHE A 24 -5.86 -13.69 -32.89
CA PHE A 24 -5.02 -12.64 -33.48
C PHE A 24 -5.64 -12.12 -34.78
N SER A 25 -6.08 -13.00 -35.67
CA SER A 25 -6.74 -12.60 -36.91
C SER A 25 -8.09 -11.88 -36.68
N ASP A 26 -8.83 -12.29 -35.64
CA ASP A 26 -10.11 -11.71 -35.24
C ASP A 26 -9.96 -10.26 -34.77
N LEU A 27 -8.85 -9.94 -34.11
CA LEU A 27 -8.54 -8.60 -33.65
C LEU A 27 -8.37 -7.61 -34.82
N PHE A 28 -7.83 -8.05 -35.97
CA PHE A 28 -7.65 -7.21 -37.17
C PHE A 28 -8.88 -7.14 -38.09
N LYS A 29 -9.99 -7.79 -37.74
CA LYS A 29 -11.22 -7.66 -38.50
C LYS A 29 -11.79 -6.25 -38.40
N LYS A 30 -12.42 -5.79 -39.47
CA LYS A 30 -13.00 -4.44 -39.57
C LYS A 30 -14.05 -4.15 -38.47
N GLU A 31 -14.74 -5.18 -37.99
CA GLU A 31 -15.71 -5.08 -36.89
C GLU A 31 -15.07 -4.71 -35.54
N ASN A 32 -13.79 -5.07 -35.34
CA ASN A 32 -13.03 -4.85 -34.11
C ASN A 32 -12.06 -3.66 -34.20
N MET A 33 -12.23 -2.77 -35.19
CA MET A 33 -11.30 -1.65 -35.42
C MET A 33 -11.12 -0.75 -34.18
N GLY A 34 -12.15 -0.59 -33.35
CA GLY A 34 -12.04 0.13 -32.07
C GLY A 34 -11.10 -0.56 -31.07
N GLN A 35 -11.11 -1.89 -31.01
CA GLN A 35 -10.21 -2.67 -30.16
C GLN A 35 -8.75 -2.55 -30.61
N VAL A 36 -8.51 -2.51 -31.93
CA VAL A 36 -7.17 -2.28 -32.51
C VAL A 36 -6.61 -0.92 -32.07
N ILE A 37 -7.42 0.14 -32.18
CA ILE A 37 -7.02 1.50 -31.79
C ILE A 37 -6.69 1.53 -30.29
N LEU A 38 -7.53 0.90 -29.46
CA LEU A 38 -7.32 0.83 -28.01
C LEU A 38 -6.05 0.04 -27.67
N CYS A 39 -5.79 -1.08 -28.35
CA CYS A 39 -4.55 -1.86 -28.23
C CYS A 39 -3.31 -0.98 -28.50
N ILE A 40 -3.32 -0.24 -29.61
CA ILE A 40 -2.21 0.66 -29.99
C ILE A 40 -2.03 1.74 -28.92
N LEU A 41 -3.11 2.35 -28.44
CA LEU A 41 -3.07 3.37 -27.39
C LEU A 41 -2.46 2.81 -26.09
N PHE A 42 -2.83 1.60 -25.69
CA PHE A 42 -2.28 0.93 -24.51
C PHE A 42 -0.79 0.63 -24.65
N ILE A 43 -0.35 0.16 -25.81
CA ILE A 43 1.07 -0.07 -26.08
C ILE A 43 1.85 1.25 -25.99
N ILE A 44 1.35 2.31 -26.62
CA ILE A 44 1.95 3.64 -26.57
C ILE A 44 2.04 4.14 -25.11
N TYR A 45 0.97 4.00 -24.35
CA TYR A 45 0.92 4.40 -22.94
C TYR A 45 1.95 3.67 -22.06
N LEU A 46 2.11 2.36 -22.26
CA LEU A 46 3.08 1.54 -21.53
C LEU A 46 4.51 2.00 -21.84
N ILE A 47 4.84 2.26 -23.11
CA ILE A 47 6.19 2.67 -23.55
C ILE A 47 6.52 4.11 -23.14
N MET A 48 5.58 5.04 -23.30
CA MET A 48 5.83 6.48 -23.11
C MET A 48 6.27 6.85 -21.69
N GLY A 49 5.85 6.10 -20.67
CA GLY A 49 6.28 6.35 -19.29
C GLY A 49 5.90 7.71 -18.70
N TYR A 50 4.90 8.42 -19.26
CA TYR A 50 4.54 9.76 -18.76
C TYR A 50 4.12 9.73 -17.29
N LYS A 51 4.58 10.75 -16.56
CA LYS A 51 4.13 11.01 -15.19
C LYS A 51 2.65 11.36 -15.22
N MET A 52 1.87 10.64 -14.42
CA MET A 52 0.46 10.90 -14.26
C MET A 52 0.27 12.25 -13.55
N PRO A 53 -0.62 13.14 -14.04
CA PRO A 53 -0.89 14.41 -13.38
C PRO A 53 -1.51 14.20 -11.99
N ASP A 54 -1.19 15.07 -11.05
CA ASP A 54 -1.52 14.92 -9.63
C ASP A 54 -3.02 14.75 -9.37
N SER A 55 -3.88 15.47 -10.09
CA SER A 55 -5.34 15.36 -9.95
C SER A 55 -5.87 13.95 -10.25
N VAL A 56 -5.30 13.27 -11.25
CA VAL A 56 -5.71 11.91 -11.63
C VAL A 56 -5.07 10.88 -10.71
N ALA A 57 -3.80 11.12 -10.34
CA ALA A 57 -3.09 10.25 -9.42
C ALA A 57 -3.78 10.18 -8.05
N GLY A 58 -4.20 11.31 -7.49
CA GLY A 58 -4.90 11.37 -6.21
C GLY A 58 -6.24 10.63 -6.21
N LEU A 59 -6.96 10.62 -7.33
CA LEU A 59 -8.23 9.88 -7.45
C LEU A 59 -8.00 8.37 -7.52
N LEU A 60 -7.02 7.95 -8.33
CA LEU A 60 -6.70 6.53 -8.53
C LEU A 60 -5.96 5.92 -7.34
N ASP A 61 -5.20 6.70 -6.60
CA ASP A 61 -4.45 6.26 -5.42
C ASP A 61 -5.29 6.24 -4.14
N THR A 62 -6.58 5.91 -4.27
CA THR A 62 -7.47 5.57 -3.17
C THR A 62 -7.80 4.08 -3.22
N VAL A 63 -8.19 3.48 -2.09
CA VAL A 63 -8.62 2.07 -2.06
C VAL A 63 -9.75 1.82 -3.06
N PHE A 64 -10.74 2.72 -3.08
CA PHE A 64 -11.85 2.65 -4.03
C PHE A 64 -11.40 2.84 -5.49
N GLY A 65 -10.51 3.80 -5.76
CA GLY A 65 -9.95 4.04 -7.10
C GLY A 65 -9.25 2.80 -7.66
N LYS A 66 -8.40 2.15 -6.85
CA LYS A 66 -7.71 0.90 -7.23
C LYS A 66 -8.69 -0.22 -7.54
N ILE A 67 -9.74 -0.39 -6.72
CA ILE A 67 -10.80 -1.39 -6.98
C ILE A 67 -11.51 -1.11 -8.30
N ILE A 68 -11.89 0.15 -8.55
CA ILE A 68 -12.58 0.54 -9.79
C ILE A 68 -11.71 0.21 -11.01
N VAL A 69 -10.40 0.50 -10.98
CA VAL A 69 -9.48 0.17 -12.08
C VAL A 69 -9.44 -1.34 -12.35
N VAL A 70 -9.39 -2.17 -11.30
CA VAL A 70 -9.42 -3.64 -11.44
C VAL A 70 -10.74 -4.12 -12.03
N VAL A 71 -11.87 -3.56 -11.60
CA VAL A 71 -13.20 -3.90 -12.14
C VAL A 71 -13.29 -3.54 -13.63
N ILE A 72 -12.79 -2.35 -14.02
CA ILE A 72 -12.74 -1.95 -15.43
C ILE A 72 -11.89 -2.92 -16.25
N ALA A 73 -10.75 -3.38 -15.72
CA ALA A 73 -9.90 -4.38 -16.39
C ALA A 73 -10.62 -5.72 -16.58
N LEU A 74 -11.38 -6.18 -15.57
CA LEU A 74 -12.16 -7.41 -15.65
C LEU A 74 -13.31 -7.32 -16.67
N VAL A 75 -14.00 -6.18 -16.71
CA VAL A 75 -15.03 -5.89 -17.71
C VAL A 75 -14.41 -5.89 -19.11
N LEU A 76 -13.29 -5.19 -19.28
CA LEU A 76 -12.57 -5.14 -20.56
C LEU A 76 -12.14 -6.53 -21.01
N PHE A 77 -11.63 -7.37 -20.11
CA PHE A 77 -11.30 -8.77 -20.41
C PHE A 77 -12.53 -9.62 -20.79
N SER A 78 -13.69 -9.38 -20.17
CA SER A 78 -14.91 -10.17 -20.42
C SER A 78 -15.61 -9.83 -21.75
N PHE A 79 -15.49 -8.59 -22.22
CA PHE A 79 -16.24 -8.09 -23.39
C PHE A 79 -15.37 -7.86 -24.64
N THR A 80 -14.04 -8.01 -24.57
CA THR A 80 -13.14 -7.74 -25.69
C THR A 80 -12.26 -8.95 -26.04
N ASN A 81 -11.49 -8.85 -27.12
CA ASN A 81 -10.54 -9.88 -27.49
C ASN A 81 -9.58 -10.22 -26.34
N PRO A 82 -9.26 -11.52 -26.12
CA PRO A 82 -8.43 -11.96 -24.99
C PRO A 82 -7.04 -11.32 -24.99
N ILE A 83 -6.50 -10.99 -26.17
CA ILE A 83 -5.23 -10.28 -26.33
C ILE A 83 -5.33 -8.87 -25.72
N LEU A 84 -6.37 -8.12 -26.06
CA LEU A 84 -6.60 -6.77 -25.53
C LEU A 84 -6.90 -6.82 -24.03
N GLY A 85 -7.62 -7.83 -23.56
CA GLY A 85 -7.89 -8.05 -22.14
C GLY A 85 -6.62 -8.25 -21.31
N VAL A 86 -5.68 -9.09 -21.76
CA VAL A 86 -4.38 -9.27 -21.09
C VAL A 86 -3.58 -7.96 -21.08
N LEU A 87 -3.58 -7.24 -22.19
CA LEU A 87 -2.98 -5.89 -22.28
C LEU A 87 -3.63 -4.92 -21.29
N GLY A 88 -4.96 -4.98 -21.13
CA GLY A 88 -5.71 -4.17 -20.18
C GLY A 88 -5.29 -4.41 -18.73
N PHE A 89 -4.99 -5.65 -18.34
CA PHE A 89 -4.44 -5.93 -17.01
C PHE A 89 -3.06 -5.31 -16.79
N LEU A 90 -2.19 -5.36 -17.80
CA LEU A 90 -0.87 -4.72 -17.72
C LEU A 90 -1.00 -3.20 -17.54
N VAL A 91 -1.91 -2.58 -18.29
CA VAL A 91 -2.18 -1.15 -18.18
C VAL A 91 -2.80 -0.80 -16.83
N ALA A 92 -3.75 -1.60 -16.32
CA ALA A 92 -4.33 -1.41 -15.01
C ALA A 92 -3.29 -1.46 -13.89
N PHE A 93 -2.39 -2.44 -13.93
CA PHE A 93 -1.26 -2.54 -13.02
C PHE A 93 -0.36 -1.30 -13.09
N GLU A 94 0.02 -0.89 -14.30
CA GLU A 94 0.90 0.25 -14.49
C GLU A 94 0.23 1.58 -14.10
N LEU A 95 -1.09 1.72 -14.31
CA LEU A 95 -1.87 2.87 -13.83
C LEU A 95 -1.82 2.99 -12.30
N ILE A 96 -2.10 1.89 -11.58
CA ILE A 96 -2.07 1.86 -10.11
C ILE A 96 -0.66 2.15 -9.59
N ARG A 97 0.35 1.54 -10.21
CA ARG A 97 1.74 1.75 -9.83
C ARG A 97 2.17 3.21 -10.05
N ARG A 98 1.82 3.81 -11.19
CA ARG A 98 2.16 5.20 -11.51
C ARG A 98 1.41 6.18 -10.61
N SER A 99 0.14 5.93 -10.28
CA SER A 99 -0.60 6.79 -9.37
C SER A 99 0.04 6.82 -7.97
N SER A 100 0.41 5.66 -7.43
CA SER A 100 1.06 5.59 -6.10
C SER A 100 2.46 6.20 -6.07
N MET A 101 3.18 6.19 -7.21
CA MET A 101 4.47 6.88 -7.34
C MET A 101 4.34 8.40 -7.36
N THR A 102 3.32 8.93 -8.04
CA THR A 102 3.07 10.37 -8.10
C THR A 102 2.62 10.91 -6.73
N THR A 103 1.68 10.23 -6.06
CA THR A 103 1.18 10.66 -4.74
C THR A 103 2.21 10.46 -3.62
N GLY A 104 3.21 9.59 -3.83
CA GLY A 104 4.25 9.28 -2.84
C GLY A 104 3.88 8.17 -1.85
N THR A 105 2.66 7.62 -1.93
CA THR A 105 2.22 6.48 -1.10
C THR A 105 3.07 5.24 -1.33
N TYR A 106 3.59 5.05 -2.54
CA TYR A 106 4.49 3.92 -2.81
C TYR A 106 5.74 3.96 -1.92
N ALA A 107 6.29 5.15 -1.69
CA ALA A 107 7.47 5.30 -0.84
C ALA A 107 7.14 5.08 0.64
N LEU A 108 5.95 5.51 1.08
CA LEU A 108 5.46 5.25 2.43
C LEU A 108 5.30 3.74 2.66
N ASP A 109 4.66 3.02 1.75
CA ASP A 109 4.41 1.57 1.88
C ASP A 109 5.69 0.73 1.89
N HIS A 110 6.73 1.13 1.15
CA HIS A 110 7.95 0.33 1.00
C HIS A 110 9.07 0.70 1.98
N TYR A 111 9.12 1.95 2.46
CA TYR A 111 10.25 2.45 3.22
C TYR A 111 9.90 2.93 4.62
N VAL A 112 8.62 3.15 4.94
CA VAL A 112 8.21 3.54 6.29
C VAL A 112 7.79 2.30 7.09
N PRO A 113 8.45 2.00 8.23
CA PRO A 113 8.04 0.88 9.06
C PRO A 113 6.68 1.16 9.71
N THR A 114 5.89 0.09 9.88
CA THR A 114 4.64 0.15 10.67
C THR A 114 4.91 0.62 12.09
N GLU A 115 3.94 1.28 12.72
CA GLU A 115 4.09 1.79 14.10
C GLU A 115 4.51 0.70 15.08
N VAL A 116 3.95 -0.51 14.99
CA VAL A 116 4.33 -1.66 15.82
C VAL A 116 5.82 -2.02 15.69
N LYS A 117 6.34 -1.97 14.46
CA LYS A 117 7.75 -2.27 14.18
C LYS A 117 8.65 -1.17 14.72
N LYS A 118 8.28 0.10 14.49
CA LYS A 118 8.97 1.26 15.06
C LYS A 118 9.00 1.19 16.59
N GLU A 119 7.86 0.90 17.22
CA GLU A 119 7.76 0.78 18.68
C GLU A 119 8.64 -0.36 19.21
N THR A 120 8.63 -1.51 18.53
CA THR A 120 9.47 -2.65 18.92
C THR A 120 10.96 -2.29 18.84
N GLU A 121 11.39 -1.62 17.77
CA GLU A 121 12.78 -1.18 17.61
C GLU A 121 13.16 -0.12 18.64
N LEU A 122 12.31 0.88 18.88
CA LEU A 122 12.53 1.90 19.90
C LEU A 122 12.58 1.29 21.31
N ASN A 123 11.67 0.37 21.64
CA ASN A 123 11.67 -0.31 22.92
C ASN A 123 12.95 -1.13 23.10
N ALA A 124 13.39 -1.87 22.08
CA ALA A 124 14.64 -2.63 22.12
C ALA A 124 15.86 -1.74 22.35
N MET A 125 15.91 -0.56 21.74
CA MET A 125 17.00 0.40 21.88
C MET A 125 16.96 1.20 23.19
N ASN A 126 15.80 1.30 23.83
CA ASN A 126 15.59 2.07 25.07
C ASN A 126 15.40 1.19 26.32
N GLN A 127 16.07 0.04 26.38
CA GLN A 127 16.13 -0.78 27.61
C GLN A 127 17.28 -0.29 28.52
N PHE A 128 16.97 0.61 29.46
CA PHE A 128 17.94 1.13 30.42
C PHE A 128 17.69 0.56 31.82
N PRO A 129 18.54 -0.38 32.32
CA PRO A 129 18.39 -0.93 33.67
C PRO A 129 18.67 0.11 34.77
N TYR A 130 19.41 1.17 34.47
CA TYR A 130 19.68 2.30 35.35
C TYR A 130 19.85 3.57 34.50
N THR A 131 19.11 4.64 34.81
CA THR A 131 19.04 5.83 33.96
C THR A 131 19.92 6.97 34.46
N LEU A 132 20.30 7.88 33.56
CA LEU A 132 21.09 9.07 33.92
C LEU A 132 20.36 9.96 34.93
N GLU A 133 19.04 10.02 34.84
CA GLU A 133 18.18 10.74 35.78
C GLU A 133 18.26 10.11 37.16
N GLN A 134 18.23 8.77 37.26
CA GLN A 134 18.40 8.07 38.54
C GLN A 134 19.81 8.27 39.13
N GLU A 135 20.84 8.34 38.29
CA GLU A 135 22.20 8.69 38.72
C GLU A 135 22.29 10.09 39.31
N VAL A 136 21.68 11.07 38.62
CA VAL A 136 21.71 12.47 39.03
C VAL A 136 20.89 12.66 40.31
N VAL A 137 19.70 12.06 40.41
CA VAL A 137 18.88 12.08 41.63
C VAL A 137 19.62 11.47 42.81
N LYS A 138 20.35 10.36 42.61
CA LYS A 138 21.19 9.76 43.67
C LYS A 138 22.33 10.67 44.11
N LYS A 139 22.83 11.54 43.23
CA LYS A 139 23.87 12.54 43.53
C LYS A 139 23.31 13.84 44.12
N MET A 140 22.00 14.05 44.10
CA MET A 140 21.38 15.19 44.77
C MET A 140 21.54 15.07 46.29
N ALA A 141 21.73 16.21 46.95
CA ALA A 141 21.77 16.24 48.40
C ALA A 141 20.47 15.67 48.98
N PRO A 142 20.52 14.85 50.04
CA PRO A 142 19.31 14.32 50.66
C PRO A 142 18.41 15.47 51.07
N ILE A 143 17.12 15.38 50.71
CA ILE A 143 16.10 16.28 51.22
C ILE A 143 16.16 16.15 52.73
N ARG A 144 16.55 17.22 53.42
CA ARG A 144 16.42 17.23 54.86
C ARG A 144 14.95 17.36 55.17
N GLU A 145 14.36 16.30 55.72
CA GLU A 145 13.14 16.41 56.53
C GLU A 145 13.45 17.16 57.83
N THR A 146 13.89 18.40 57.70
CA THR A 146 14.03 19.31 58.82
C THR A 146 12.73 20.11 58.93
N GLY A 147 11.79 19.54 59.69
CA GLY A 147 10.63 20.27 60.20
C GLY A 147 9.31 19.53 59.99
N ASP A 148 8.86 18.86 61.05
CA ASP A 148 7.46 18.50 61.31
C ASP A 148 6.78 17.51 60.34
N ALA A 149 6.84 16.23 60.69
CA ALA A 149 5.98 15.18 60.13
C ALA A 149 4.52 15.28 60.65
N GLY A 150 4.01 16.49 60.87
CA GLY A 150 2.79 16.75 61.65
C GLY A 150 1.92 17.92 61.18
N SER A 151 2.35 18.75 60.22
CA SER A 151 1.46 19.71 59.57
C SER A 151 1.06 19.16 58.21
N ASP A 152 -0.21 18.74 58.06
CA ASP A 152 -0.81 18.44 56.77
C ASP A 152 -0.46 19.57 55.80
N ALA A 153 0.30 19.25 54.75
CA ALA A 153 0.65 20.24 53.74
C ALA A 153 -0.66 20.83 53.21
N THR A 154 -0.89 22.13 53.43
CA THR A 154 -2.13 22.82 53.00
C THR A 154 -2.19 23.01 51.47
N PHE A 155 -1.23 22.44 50.75
CA PHE A 155 -1.17 22.48 49.31
C PHE A 155 -2.12 21.43 48.72
N SER A 156 -3.29 21.90 48.28
CA SER A 156 -4.12 21.16 47.34
C SER A 156 -3.68 21.54 45.93
N PRO A 157 -3.11 20.61 45.12
CA PRO A 157 -2.82 20.91 43.72
C PRO A 157 -4.15 21.23 43.01
N ILE A 158 -4.29 22.47 42.56
CA ILE A 158 -5.40 22.86 41.70
C ILE A 158 -4.94 22.54 40.29
N LEU A 159 -5.63 21.61 39.63
CA LEU A 159 -5.38 21.33 38.22
C LEU A 159 -5.81 22.56 37.42
N ASP A 160 -4.87 23.14 36.67
CA ASP A 160 -5.19 24.18 35.70
C ASP A 160 -5.86 23.55 34.47
N ASP A 161 -6.42 24.37 33.59
CA ASP A 161 -7.07 23.90 32.36
C ASP A 161 -6.11 23.04 31.54
N THR A 162 -6.54 21.81 31.25
CA THR A 162 -5.71 20.81 30.58
C THR A 162 -5.63 21.01 29.07
N TYR A 163 -6.30 22.02 28.49
CA TYR A 163 -6.26 22.33 27.06
C TYR A 163 -6.41 21.08 26.17
N ASP A 164 -7.47 20.29 26.40
CA ASP A 164 -7.75 19.01 25.72
C ASP A 164 -6.68 17.91 25.87
N ALA A 165 -5.79 18.00 26.86
CA ALA A 165 -4.88 16.92 27.19
C ALA A 165 -5.64 15.69 27.74
N ALA A 166 -5.11 14.50 27.46
CA ALA A 166 -5.69 13.25 27.92
C ALA A 166 -5.75 13.20 29.46
N PRO A 167 -6.86 12.73 30.06
CA PRO A 167 -6.98 12.64 31.50
C PRO A 167 -5.99 11.62 32.07
N ILE A 168 -5.60 11.81 33.33
CA ILE A 168 -4.67 10.96 34.08
C ILE A 168 -5.07 9.47 34.14
N ASN A 169 -6.34 9.14 33.89
CA ASN A 169 -6.86 7.77 33.84
C ASN A 169 -7.13 7.25 32.43
N TYR A 170 -6.60 7.90 31.39
CA TYR A 170 -6.84 7.51 30.01
C TYR A 170 -6.11 6.22 29.66
N ALA A 171 -6.86 5.15 29.39
CA ALA A 171 -6.34 3.83 29.05
C ALA A 171 -6.01 3.66 27.55
N GLY A 172 -5.98 4.75 26.77
CA GLY A 172 -5.86 4.69 25.31
C GLY A 172 -7.19 4.38 24.62
N VAL A 173 -7.24 4.64 23.31
CA VAL A 173 -8.26 4.07 22.41
C VAL A 173 -7.59 2.88 21.74
N ILE A 174 -8.21 1.70 21.93
CA ILE A 174 -7.84 0.44 21.25
C ILE A 174 -8.33 0.50 19.80
#